data_AF-A0A8T0G0N6-F1
#
_entry.id   AF-A0A8T0G0N6-F1
#
_cell.length_a   1.000
_cell.length_b   1.000
_cell.length_c   1.000
_cell.angle_alpha   90.00
_cell.angle_beta   90.00
_cell.angle_gamma   90.00
#
_symmetry.space_group_name_H-M   'P 1'
#
loop_
_entity.id
_entity.type
_entity.pdbx_description
1 polymer ?
#
loop_
_entity_poly.entity_id
_entity_poly.type
_entity_poly.pdbx_seq_one_letter_code
_entity_poly.pdbx_strand_id
1 'polypeptide(L)'
;MSLQFYFSITEDEKKIFNVKEATLKIAAKDVTSAYSPTSLMGGSTFLDYNIPRNRCAYLYKYAAIHTGLVFKYFTEMLDLTSAKAVLDFKKDIKICCLGGGPGTDIVGICKALAAFPSFYKKVTQVTVLDLCGGWRNSFKHIISRLRHGKVEGVPVSFINSSDFKADLMAVNLLEPLPASIVKVISNADIICMVKFVSAIIGKQESVNALKVIGNHMKLGASVLFIDNVCDRVSGAVKMISEQCGFSNVLGPLHGSYKYANTKTKKDIYGCLPCCKIKVSVIGWMKTASLQIDLSNYRNFVPVNSAGEDEDSWNTESDSDDDVPTNMILKNSKTRNKFLSKTICDKFTQTAESYLNTSKSGIDHNLDESEISDLCSLMESVNNLLVVMENFKTYKSSRKCCSSHSCESHCHV
;
A
#
# COMPACT_ATOMS: atom_id res chain seq x y z
N MET A 1 14.43 4.18 -3.70
CA MET A 1 13.41 3.86 -4.70
C MET A 1 13.22 5.06 -5.58
N SER A 2 13.65 4.97 -6.83
CA SER A 2 13.64 6.10 -7.74
C SER A 2 12.22 6.54 -8.16
N LEU A 3 11.92 7.85 -8.07
CA LEU A 3 10.78 8.47 -8.75
C LEU A 3 10.70 8.10 -10.23
N GLN A 4 11.85 7.79 -10.86
CA GLN A 4 11.93 7.34 -12.25
C GLN A 4 11.16 6.04 -12.51
N PHE A 5 11.09 5.14 -11.51
CA PHE A 5 10.33 3.89 -11.64
C PHE A 5 8.87 4.20 -11.96
N TYR A 6 8.19 4.91 -11.06
CA TYR A 6 6.78 5.27 -11.22
C TYR A 6 6.53 6.29 -12.34
N PHE A 7 7.49 7.15 -12.63
CA PHE A 7 7.41 8.04 -13.80
C PHE A 7 7.31 7.24 -15.10
N SER A 8 8.14 6.20 -15.27
CA SER A 8 8.07 5.35 -16.47
C SER A 8 6.73 4.60 -16.59
N ILE A 9 6.13 4.17 -15.47
CA ILE A 9 4.79 3.55 -15.46
C ILE A 9 3.72 4.57 -15.87
N THR A 10 3.85 5.80 -15.37
CA THR A 10 2.95 6.89 -15.68
C THR A 10 2.99 7.23 -17.17
N GLU A 11 4.17 7.25 -17.79
CA GLU A 11 4.31 7.50 -19.23
C GLU A 11 3.73 6.37 -20.09
N ASP A 12 3.93 5.10 -19.71
CA ASP A 12 3.28 3.97 -20.38
C ASP A 12 1.75 4.12 -20.34
N GLU A 13 1.21 4.44 -19.17
CA GLU A 13 -0.23 4.56 -18.96
C GLU A 13 -0.83 5.75 -19.72
N LYS A 14 -0.12 6.88 -19.75
CA LYS A 14 -0.49 8.03 -20.58
C LYS A 14 -0.57 7.66 -22.05
N LYS A 15 0.42 6.90 -22.56
CA LYS A 15 0.46 6.46 -23.95
C LYS A 15 -0.70 5.53 -24.27
N ILE A 16 -0.94 4.51 -23.44
CA ILE A 16 -1.99 3.50 -23.64
C ILE A 16 -3.39 4.15 -23.66
N PHE A 17 -3.66 5.09 -22.74
CA PHE A 17 -4.99 5.71 -22.60
C PHE A 17 -5.09 7.10 -23.23
N ASN A 18 -4.10 7.52 -24.02
CA ASN A 18 -4.04 8.84 -24.65
C ASN A 18 -4.31 10.00 -23.67
N VAL A 19 -3.70 9.94 -22.48
CA VAL A 19 -3.92 10.94 -21.43
C VAL A 19 -3.10 12.20 -21.72
N LYS A 20 -3.80 13.31 -22.01
CA LYS A 20 -3.18 14.60 -22.29
C LYS A 20 -2.66 15.27 -21.03
N GLU A 21 -1.51 15.93 -21.12
CA GLU A 21 -0.88 16.64 -20.00
C GLU A 21 -1.80 17.68 -19.34
N ALA A 22 -2.56 18.43 -20.14
CA ALA A 22 -3.53 19.40 -19.62
C ALA A 22 -4.56 18.76 -18.66
N THR A 23 -5.00 17.53 -18.95
CA THR A 23 -5.93 16.81 -18.08
C THR A 23 -5.27 16.22 -16.84
N LEU A 24 -3.97 15.94 -16.89
CA LEU A 24 -3.20 15.53 -15.71
C LEU A 24 -3.05 16.67 -14.71
N LYS A 25 -2.92 17.91 -15.17
CA LYS A 25 -2.87 19.10 -14.29
C LYS A 25 -4.15 19.24 -13.45
N ILE A 26 -5.30 18.95 -14.06
CA ILE A 26 -6.59 18.93 -13.35
C ILE A 26 -6.63 17.75 -12.38
N ALA A 27 -6.36 16.53 -12.87
CA ALA A 27 -6.38 15.32 -12.05
C ALA A 27 -5.39 15.38 -10.86
N ALA A 28 -4.24 16.04 -11.02
CA ALA A 28 -3.28 16.25 -9.95
C ALA A 28 -3.84 17.11 -8.81
N LYS A 29 -4.63 18.13 -9.13
CA LYS A 29 -5.34 18.92 -8.13
C LYS A 29 -6.41 18.08 -7.45
N ASP A 30 -7.20 17.33 -8.23
CA ASP A 30 -8.27 16.47 -7.70
C ASP A 30 -7.71 15.41 -6.74
N VAL A 31 -6.63 14.71 -7.13
CA VAL A 31 -5.90 13.75 -6.30
C VAL A 31 -5.31 14.43 -5.06
N THR A 32 -4.85 15.68 -5.15
CA THR A 32 -4.35 16.41 -3.97
C THR A 32 -5.49 16.69 -2.99
N SER A 33 -6.62 17.18 -3.49
CA SER A 33 -7.80 17.48 -2.69
C SER A 33 -8.39 16.23 -2.04
N ALA A 34 -8.45 15.11 -2.77
CA ALA A 34 -8.95 13.83 -2.27
C ALA A 34 -8.09 13.26 -1.12
N TYR A 35 -6.79 13.56 -1.08
CA TYR A 35 -5.86 13.13 -0.02
C TYR A 35 -5.58 14.22 1.00
N SER A 36 -6.37 15.31 1.01
CA SER A 36 -6.29 16.30 2.07
C SER A 36 -6.79 15.69 3.39
N PRO A 37 -6.26 16.11 4.55
CA PRO A 37 -6.73 15.65 5.86
C PRO A 37 -8.25 15.80 6.02
N THR A 38 -8.82 16.91 5.54
CA THR A 38 -10.26 17.19 5.60
C THR A 38 -11.06 16.15 4.82
N SER A 39 -10.69 15.87 3.58
CA SER A 39 -11.40 14.88 2.75
C SER A 39 -11.31 13.47 3.33
N LEU A 40 -10.12 13.08 3.80
CA LEU A 40 -9.88 11.78 4.43
C LEU A 40 -10.73 11.62 5.69
N MET A 41 -10.71 12.61 6.59
CA MET A 41 -11.52 12.56 7.80
C MET A 41 -13.04 12.58 7.53
N GLY A 42 -13.46 13.21 6.43
CA GLY A 42 -14.86 13.27 6.02
C GLY A 42 -15.35 12.01 5.27
N GLY A 43 -14.47 11.06 4.94
CA GLY A 43 -14.83 9.92 4.08
C GLY A 43 -15.27 10.34 2.67
N SER A 44 -14.97 11.58 2.25
CA SER A 44 -15.38 12.17 0.98
C SER A 44 -14.29 12.07 -0.08
N THR A 45 -13.33 11.16 0.10
CA THR A 45 -12.14 11.00 -0.75
C THR A 45 -12.42 10.28 -2.06
N PHE A 46 -13.68 10.20 -2.49
CA PHE A 46 -14.04 9.38 -3.64
C PHE A 46 -13.57 10.04 -4.93
N LEU A 47 -12.39 9.61 -5.38
CA LEU A 47 -11.88 9.88 -6.70
C LEU A 47 -11.98 8.60 -7.52
N ASP A 48 -12.61 8.67 -8.69
CA ASP A 48 -12.76 7.50 -9.55
C ASP A 48 -11.44 7.17 -10.24
N TYR A 49 -10.77 6.11 -9.77
CA TYR A 49 -9.55 5.59 -10.37
C TYR A 49 -9.81 4.66 -11.56
N ASN A 50 -11.06 4.44 -11.97
CA ASN A 50 -11.33 3.89 -13.30
C ASN A 50 -10.96 4.90 -14.40
N ILE A 51 -10.84 6.19 -14.07
CA ILE A 51 -10.38 7.24 -14.97
C ILE A 51 -8.83 7.25 -15.03
N PRO A 52 -8.21 7.03 -16.22
CA PRO A 52 -6.76 6.94 -16.37
C PRO A 52 -5.97 8.16 -15.89
N ARG A 53 -6.45 9.39 -16.13
CA ARG A 53 -5.77 10.62 -15.66
C ARG A 53 -5.61 10.67 -14.14
N ASN A 54 -6.57 10.13 -13.38
CA ASN A 54 -6.52 10.10 -11.93
C ASN A 54 -5.45 9.12 -11.45
N ARG A 55 -5.33 7.95 -12.12
CA ARG A 55 -4.29 6.96 -11.83
C ARG A 55 -2.90 7.50 -12.13
N CYS A 56 -2.71 8.11 -13.30
CA CYS A 56 -1.44 8.75 -13.66
C CYS A 56 -1.03 9.83 -12.65
N ALA A 57 -1.97 10.69 -12.25
CA ALA A 57 -1.74 11.72 -11.24
C ALA A 57 -1.36 11.12 -9.88
N TYR A 58 -2.02 10.05 -9.44
CA TYR A 58 -1.68 9.33 -8.21
C TYR A 58 -0.31 8.67 -8.28
N LEU A 59 0.01 7.96 -9.37
CA LEU A 59 1.30 7.28 -9.55
C LEU A 59 2.46 8.28 -9.44
N TYR A 60 2.32 9.42 -10.10
CA TYR A 60 3.32 10.48 -10.04
C TYR A 60 3.41 11.11 -8.64
N LYS A 61 2.27 11.39 -7.99
CA LYS A 61 2.25 12.14 -6.73
C LYS A 61 2.58 11.29 -5.50
N TYR A 62 2.01 10.10 -5.36
CA TYR A 62 2.01 9.36 -4.10
C TYR A 62 2.71 8.00 -4.14
N ALA A 63 2.85 7.36 -5.30
CA ALA A 63 3.35 5.99 -5.35
C ALA A 63 4.75 5.82 -4.75
N ALA A 64 5.68 6.72 -5.06
CA ALA A 64 7.05 6.65 -4.55
C ALA A 64 7.12 6.77 -3.02
N ILE A 65 6.36 7.69 -2.42
CA ILE A 65 6.38 7.89 -0.96
C ILE A 65 5.67 6.76 -0.23
N HIS A 66 4.54 6.25 -0.75
CA HIS A 66 3.84 5.09 -0.16
C HIS A 66 4.71 3.84 -0.20
N THR A 67 5.43 3.62 -1.31
CA THR A 67 6.34 2.49 -1.40
C THR A 67 7.52 2.63 -0.44
N GLY A 68 8.08 3.84 -0.31
CA GLY A 68 9.16 4.13 0.61
C GLY A 68 8.76 3.94 2.08
N LEU A 69 7.53 4.31 2.44
CA LEU A 69 6.92 4.06 3.74
C LEU A 69 6.88 2.57 4.05
N VAL A 70 6.26 1.79 3.16
CA VAL A 70 6.11 0.34 3.34
C VAL A 70 7.47 -0.33 3.42
N PHE A 71 8.40 0.00 2.53
CA PHE A 71 9.76 -0.51 2.57
C PHE A 71 10.43 -0.26 3.93
N LYS A 72 10.41 1.00 4.41
CA LYS A 72 11.03 1.37 5.68
C LYS A 72 10.45 0.56 6.83
N TYR A 73 9.14 0.68 7.04
CA TYR A 73 8.51 0.14 8.24
C TYR A 73 8.35 -1.38 8.22
N PHE A 74 8.23 -1.99 7.04
CA PHE A 74 8.25 -3.44 6.95
C PHE A 74 9.66 -3.99 7.20
N THR A 75 10.71 -3.31 6.75
CA THR A 75 12.09 -3.70 7.08
C THR A 75 12.33 -3.62 8.60
N GLU A 76 11.94 -2.51 9.24
CA GLU A 76 12.01 -2.38 10.70
C GLU A 76 11.20 -3.47 11.43
N MET A 77 10.01 -3.81 10.93
CA MET A 77 9.21 -4.91 11.49
C MET A 77 9.92 -6.26 11.39
N LEU A 78 10.62 -6.53 10.28
CA LEU A 78 11.39 -7.77 10.12
C LEU A 78 12.63 -7.79 11.02
N ASP A 79 13.34 -6.68 11.14
CA ASP A 79 14.59 -6.59 11.91
C ASP A 79 14.37 -6.64 13.43
N LEU A 80 13.30 -6.02 13.92
CA LEU A 80 13.10 -5.79 15.36
C LEU A 80 12.19 -6.82 16.04
N THR A 81 11.60 -7.76 15.28
CA THR A 81 10.49 -8.58 15.79
C THR A 81 10.59 -10.05 15.38
N SER A 82 9.71 -10.87 15.98
CA SER A 82 9.57 -12.28 15.63
C SER A 82 8.94 -12.53 14.24
N ALA A 83 8.43 -11.48 13.57
CA ALA A 83 7.80 -11.60 12.25
C ALA A 83 8.75 -12.24 11.23
N LYS A 84 10.04 -11.86 11.24
CA LYS A 84 11.05 -12.46 10.35
C LYS A 84 11.20 -13.95 10.61
N ALA A 85 11.31 -14.37 11.87
CA ALA A 85 11.46 -15.79 12.21
C ALA A 85 10.25 -16.61 11.73
N VAL A 86 9.04 -16.11 11.95
CA VAL A 86 7.80 -16.77 11.47
C VAL A 86 7.77 -16.90 9.95
N LEU A 87 8.16 -15.84 9.23
CA LEU A 87 8.22 -15.83 7.76
C LEU A 87 9.37 -16.70 7.22
N ASP A 88 10.49 -16.81 7.93
CA ASP A 88 11.64 -17.64 7.51
C ASP A 88 11.26 -19.13 7.43
N PHE A 89 10.34 -19.60 8.27
CA PHE A 89 9.81 -20.97 8.21
C PHE A 89 8.83 -21.20 7.03
N LYS A 90 8.35 -20.16 6.36
CA LYS A 90 7.48 -20.30 5.19
C LYS A 90 8.32 -20.66 3.96
N LYS A 91 7.80 -21.59 3.16
CA LYS A 91 8.33 -21.89 1.81
C LYS A 91 7.69 -20.98 0.78
N ASP A 92 6.38 -20.79 0.90
CA ASP A 92 5.55 -20.01 0.00
C ASP A 92 4.92 -18.85 0.77
N ILE A 93 5.37 -17.64 0.49
CA ILE A 93 4.87 -16.40 1.09
C ILE A 93 3.81 -15.80 0.17
N LYS A 94 2.62 -15.60 0.73
CA LYS A 94 1.49 -14.94 0.06
C LYS A 94 1.24 -13.56 0.65
N ILE A 95 1.19 -12.54 -0.20
CA ILE A 95 0.99 -11.14 0.19
C ILE A 95 -0.40 -10.68 -0.24
N CYS A 96 -1.15 -10.05 0.67
CA CYS A 96 -2.43 -9.42 0.37
C CYS A 96 -2.42 -7.94 0.79
N CYS A 97 -2.77 -7.03 -0.12
CA CYS A 97 -2.88 -5.60 0.15
C CYS A 97 -4.34 -5.16 0.09
N LEU A 98 -4.84 -4.56 1.16
CA LEU A 98 -6.21 -4.07 1.28
C LEU A 98 -6.23 -2.56 0.99
N GLY A 99 -6.97 -2.14 -0.04
CA GLY A 99 -6.90 -0.77 -0.56
C GLY A 99 -5.54 -0.42 -1.15
N GLY A 100 -4.83 -1.40 -1.72
CA GLY A 100 -3.45 -1.26 -2.20
C GLY A 100 -3.29 -0.45 -3.49
N GLY A 101 -4.39 0.03 -4.09
CA GLY A 101 -4.41 0.80 -5.33
C GLY A 101 -3.67 0.10 -6.48
N PRO A 102 -2.63 0.71 -7.07
CA PRO A 102 -1.86 0.10 -8.14
C PRO A 102 -0.90 -1.03 -7.67
N GLY A 103 -0.82 -1.33 -6.37
CA GLY A 103 0.12 -2.32 -5.82
C GLY A 103 1.47 -1.74 -5.38
N THR A 104 1.51 -0.47 -4.96
CA THR A 104 2.70 0.16 -4.39
C THR A 104 3.24 -0.56 -3.17
N ASP A 105 2.33 -1.10 -2.36
CA ASP A 105 2.66 -1.76 -1.10
C ASP A 105 3.44 -3.05 -1.35
N ILE A 106 3.07 -3.79 -2.39
CA ILE A 106 3.78 -4.99 -2.84
C ILE A 106 5.23 -4.66 -3.19
N VAL A 107 5.47 -3.57 -3.93
CA VAL A 107 6.85 -3.15 -4.27
C VAL A 107 7.65 -2.85 -3.00
N GLY A 108 7.03 -2.22 -2.00
CA GLY A 108 7.66 -1.90 -0.72
C GLY A 108 8.01 -3.15 0.08
N ILE A 109 7.07 -4.10 0.18
CA ILE A 109 7.24 -5.39 0.86
C ILE A 109 8.32 -6.22 0.16
N CYS A 110 8.25 -6.37 -1.16
CA CYS A 110 9.26 -7.13 -1.91
C CYS A 110 10.65 -6.53 -1.77
N LYS A 111 10.78 -5.20 -1.75
CA LYS A 111 12.08 -4.54 -1.50
C LYS A 111 12.59 -4.80 -0.09
N ALA A 112 11.72 -4.82 0.91
CA ALA A 112 12.08 -5.13 2.30
C ALA A 112 12.52 -6.60 2.44
N LEU A 113 11.75 -7.54 1.88
CA LEU A 113 12.10 -8.96 1.87
C LEU A 113 13.40 -9.23 1.10
N ALA A 114 13.63 -8.54 -0.03
CA ALA A 114 14.85 -8.67 -0.83
C ALA A 114 16.12 -8.21 -0.10
N ALA A 115 16.01 -7.49 1.02
CA ALA A 115 17.16 -7.18 1.88
C ALA A 115 17.67 -8.42 2.64
N PHE A 116 16.90 -9.50 2.70
CA PHE A 116 17.26 -10.73 3.41
C PHE A 116 17.33 -11.92 2.43
N PRO A 117 18.52 -12.52 2.22
CA PRO A 117 18.68 -13.65 1.31
C PRO A 117 17.77 -14.85 1.61
N SER A 118 17.35 -15.04 2.88
CA SER A 118 16.45 -16.12 3.29
C SER A 118 15.04 -16.05 2.68
N PHE A 119 14.65 -14.91 2.09
CA PHE A 119 13.36 -14.73 1.42
C PHE A 119 13.41 -14.87 -0.11
N TYR A 120 14.58 -15.11 -0.70
CA TYR A 120 14.70 -15.20 -2.14
C TYR A 120 13.88 -16.39 -2.67
N LYS A 121 13.10 -16.13 -3.72
CA LYS A 121 12.20 -17.10 -4.37
C LYS A 121 11.05 -17.62 -3.49
N LYS A 122 10.84 -17.08 -2.29
CA LYS A 122 9.74 -17.50 -1.41
C LYS A 122 8.42 -16.80 -1.71
N VAL A 123 8.42 -15.61 -2.33
CA VAL A 123 7.17 -14.92 -2.67
C VAL A 123 6.53 -15.61 -3.88
N THR A 124 5.40 -16.29 -3.66
CA THR A 124 4.70 -17.06 -4.70
C THR A 124 3.38 -16.43 -5.13
N GLN A 125 2.78 -15.57 -4.29
CA GLN A 125 1.53 -14.91 -4.65
C GLN A 125 1.47 -13.50 -4.08
N VAL A 126 0.98 -12.56 -4.89
CA VAL A 126 0.60 -11.21 -4.45
C VAL A 126 -0.82 -10.89 -4.92
N THR A 127 -1.64 -10.33 -4.04
CA THR A 127 -3.02 -9.96 -4.39
C THR A 127 -3.35 -8.58 -3.85
N VAL A 128 -3.90 -7.72 -4.70
CA VAL A 128 -4.48 -6.43 -4.31
C VAL A 128 -6.00 -6.55 -4.29
N LEU A 129 -6.60 -6.20 -3.16
CA LEU A 129 -8.05 -6.08 -2.99
C LEU A 129 -8.38 -4.59 -2.92
N ASP A 130 -9.03 -4.06 -3.94
CA ASP A 130 -9.32 -2.63 -4.05
C ASP A 130 -10.71 -2.39 -4.64
N LEU A 131 -11.36 -1.29 -4.28
CA LEU A 131 -12.66 -0.94 -4.86
C LEU A 131 -12.54 -0.60 -6.36
N CYS A 132 -11.41 -0.03 -6.77
CA CYS A 132 -11.21 0.49 -8.12
C CYS A 132 -10.51 -0.53 -9.03
N GLY A 133 -11.29 -1.25 -9.85
CA GLY A 133 -10.75 -2.18 -10.85
C GLY A 133 -9.84 -1.53 -11.91
N GLY A 134 -9.97 -0.22 -12.13
CA GLY A 134 -9.15 0.57 -13.06
C GLY A 134 -7.64 0.47 -12.82
N TRP A 135 -7.20 0.14 -11.60
CA TRP A 135 -5.79 -0.06 -11.25
C TRP A 135 -5.13 -1.22 -11.98
N ARG A 136 -5.90 -2.13 -12.59
CA ARG A 136 -5.40 -3.37 -13.21
C ARG A 136 -4.24 -3.13 -14.18
N ASN A 137 -4.26 -2.04 -14.96
CA ASN A 137 -3.19 -1.73 -15.92
C ASN A 137 -1.91 -1.28 -15.23
N SER A 138 -2.00 -0.30 -14.32
CA SER A 138 -0.86 0.15 -13.51
C SER A 138 -0.24 -1.01 -12.72
N PHE A 139 -1.09 -1.88 -12.14
CA PHE A 139 -0.69 -3.08 -11.42
C PHE A 139 0.10 -4.05 -12.31
N LYS A 140 -0.41 -4.38 -13.51
CA LYS A 140 0.30 -5.23 -14.48
C LYS A 140 1.69 -4.67 -14.82
N HIS A 141 1.80 -3.36 -15.03
CA HIS A 141 3.08 -2.71 -15.31
C HIS A 141 4.05 -2.76 -14.13
N ILE A 142 3.56 -2.57 -12.89
CA ILE A 142 4.35 -2.70 -11.67
C ILE A 142 4.87 -4.12 -11.51
N ILE A 143 3.99 -5.12 -11.61
CA ILE A 143 4.34 -6.52 -11.44
C ILE A 143 5.32 -6.99 -12.52
N SER A 144 5.09 -6.61 -13.78
CA SER A 144 6.03 -6.93 -14.86
C SER A 144 7.43 -6.37 -14.56
N ARG A 145 7.53 -5.09 -14.18
CA ARG A 145 8.83 -4.48 -13.83
C ARG A 145 9.48 -5.14 -12.61
N LEU A 146 8.70 -5.53 -11.62
CA LEU A 146 9.18 -6.26 -10.44
C LEU A 146 9.79 -7.62 -10.83
N ARG A 147 9.08 -8.42 -11.64
CA ARG A 147 9.54 -9.74 -12.12
C ARG A 147 10.83 -9.66 -12.93
N HIS A 148 10.99 -8.59 -13.72
CA HIS A 148 12.17 -8.39 -14.56
C HIS A 148 13.31 -7.65 -13.85
N GLY A 149 13.29 -7.55 -12.52
CA GLY A 149 14.37 -6.92 -11.73
C GLY A 149 14.58 -5.44 -12.01
N LYS A 150 13.53 -4.71 -12.45
CA LYS A 150 13.59 -3.26 -12.73
C LYS A 150 13.31 -2.40 -11.50
N VAL A 151 13.03 -3.01 -10.36
CA VAL A 151 12.89 -2.32 -9.07
C VAL A 151 14.26 -2.27 -8.39
N GLU A 152 14.76 -1.07 -8.15
CA GLU A 152 16.02 -0.82 -7.44
C GLU A 152 16.06 -1.58 -6.10
N GLY A 153 17.10 -2.40 -5.90
CA GLY A 153 17.29 -3.20 -4.69
C GLY A 153 16.47 -4.49 -4.64
N VAL A 154 15.80 -4.88 -5.73
CA VAL A 154 15.16 -6.19 -5.88
C VAL A 154 15.87 -6.94 -7.00
N PRO A 155 16.68 -7.97 -6.68
CA PRO A 155 17.36 -8.78 -7.71
C PRO A 155 16.37 -9.46 -8.66
N VAL A 156 16.77 -9.67 -9.92
CA VAL A 156 15.95 -10.41 -10.90
C VAL A 156 15.63 -11.84 -10.43
N SER A 157 16.50 -12.43 -9.61
CA SER A 157 16.33 -13.77 -9.03
C SER A 157 15.43 -13.80 -7.78
N PHE A 158 14.96 -12.65 -7.30
CA PHE A 158 14.16 -12.57 -6.07
C PHE A 158 12.81 -13.26 -6.22
N ILE A 159 12.16 -13.16 -7.39
CA ILE A 159 10.89 -13.82 -7.70
C ILE A 159 11.15 -15.04 -8.58
N ASN A 160 10.64 -16.20 -8.18
CA ASN A 160 10.60 -17.35 -9.10
C ASN A 160 9.46 -17.17 -10.10
N SER A 161 9.79 -16.87 -11.36
CA SER A 161 8.80 -16.53 -12.38
C SER A 161 7.88 -17.68 -12.79
N SER A 162 8.25 -18.95 -12.58
CA SER A 162 7.40 -20.10 -12.96
C SER A 162 6.17 -20.23 -12.07
N ASP A 163 6.30 -19.92 -10.79
CA ASP A 163 5.29 -20.24 -9.76
C ASP A 163 4.62 -18.99 -9.18
N PHE A 164 5.05 -17.80 -9.63
CA PHE A 164 4.59 -16.53 -9.12
C PHE A 164 3.24 -16.10 -9.72
N LYS A 165 2.26 -15.84 -8.86
CA LYS A 165 0.93 -15.35 -9.21
C LYS A 165 0.72 -13.92 -8.72
N ALA A 166 0.03 -13.11 -9.52
CA ALA A 166 -0.25 -11.72 -9.19
C ALA A 166 -1.65 -11.30 -9.64
N ASP A 167 -2.49 -10.92 -8.68
CA ASP A 167 -3.91 -10.63 -8.93
C ASP A 167 -4.32 -9.27 -8.39
N LEU A 168 -5.23 -8.62 -9.11
CA LEU A 168 -5.99 -7.47 -8.63
C LEU A 168 -7.48 -7.79 -8.73
N MET A 169 -8.15 -7.80 -7.58
CA MET A 169 -9.57 -8.10 -7.47
C MET A 169 -10.32 -6.84 -7.05
N ALA A 170 -11.28 -6.44 -7.89
CA ALA A 170 -12.17 -5.34 -7.60
C ALA A 170 -13.21 -5.80 -6.57
N VAL A 171 -13.20 -5.22 -5.36
CA VAL A 171 -14.08 -5.62 -4.27
C VAL A 171 -14.37 -4.45 -3.33
N ASN A 172 -15.63 -4.33 -2.89
CA ASN A 172 -15.97 -3.45 -1.78
C ASN A 172 -15.74 -4.18 -0.46
N LEU A 173 -14.64 -3.86 0.22
CA LEU A 173 -14.26 -4.48 1.50
C LEU A 173 -15.18 -4.10 2.68
N LEU A 174 -16.16 -3.21 2.47
CA LEU A 174 -17.16 -2.83 3.48
C LEU A 174 -18.44 -3.67 3.42
N GLU A 175 -18.61 -4.45 2.35
CA GLU A 175 -19.76 -5.33 2.14
C GLU A 175 -19.44 -6.76 2.60
N PRO A 176 -20.44 -7.66 2.71
CA PRO A 176 -20.20 -9.07 2.92
C PRO A 176 -19.18 -9.63 1.91
N LEU A 177 -18.13 -10.27 2.42
CA LEU A 177 -17.01 -10.72 1.59
C LEU A 177 -17.39 -11.97 0.77
N PRO A 178 -17.17 -11.97 -0.55
CA PRO A 178 -17.28 -13.18 -1.36
C PRO A 178 -16.31 -14.27 -0.88
N ALA A 179 -16.68 -15.54 -1.07
CA ALA A 179 -15.86 -16.69 -0.62
C ALA A 179 -14.44 -16.68 -1.21
N SER A 180 -14.29 -16.24 -2.47
CA SER A 180 -12.98 -16.08 -3.13
C SER A 180 -12.10 -15.05 -2.42
N ILE A 181 -12.67 -13.96 -1.93
CA ILE A 181 -11.98 -12.90 -1.19
C ILE A 181 -11.59 -13.36 0.21
N VAL A 182 -12.50 -14.06 0.90
CA VAL A 182 -12.21 -14.70 2.18
C VAL A 182 -11.02 -15.65 2.05
N LYS A 183 -10.98 -16.47 0.99
CA LYS A 183 -9.88 -17.39 0.69
C LYS A 183 -8.55 -16.65 0.45
N VAL A 184 -8.56 -15.49 -0.20
CA VAL A 184 -7.34 -14.68 -0.38
C VAL A 184 -6.82 -14.20 0.98
N ILE A 185 -7.68 -13.60 1.80
CA ILE A 185 -7.32 -13.04 3.11
C ILE A 185 -6.84 -14.16 4.05
N SER A 186 -7.55 -15.29 4.09
CA SER A 186 -7.24 -16.40 4.99
C SER A 186 -5.95 -17.14 4.63
N ASN A 187 -5.48 -17.02 3.39
CA ASN A 187 -4.25 -17.66 2.95
C ASN A 187 -3.03 -16.72 3.00
N ALA A 188 -3.20 -15.41 3.19
CA ALA A 188 -2.11 -14.46 3.20
C ALA A 188 -1.20 -14.62 4.44
N ASP A 189 0.12 -14.62 4.23
CA ASP A 189 1.15 -14.57 5.28
C ASP A 189 1.49 -13.15 5.68
N ILE A 190 1.41 -12.23 4.72
CA ILE A 190 1.65 -10.81 4.91
C ILE A 190 0.41 -10.06 4.44
N ILE A 191 -0.13 -9.20 5.29
CA ILE A 191 -1.25 -8.32 4.96
C ILE A 191 -0.81 -6.87 5.16
N CYS A 192 -1.11 -6.01 4.20
CA CYS A 192 -0.77 -4.59 4.29
C CYS A 192 -1.99 -3.70 4.04
N MET A 193 -2.07 -2.63 4.84
CA MET A 193 -3.12 -1.62 4.78
C MET A 193 -2.46 -0.25 4.82
N VAL A 194 -2.36 0.42 3.67
CA VAL A 194 -1.79 1.77 3.56
C VAL A 194 -2.88 2.77 3.22
N LYS A 195 -3.13 3.73 4.12
CA LYS A 195 -4.19 4.76 3.99
C LYS A 195 -5.60 4.19 3.79
N PHE A 196 -5.79 2.92 4.16
CA PHE A 196 -7.06 2.22 3.97
C PHE A 196 -8.11 2.68 4.98
N VAL A 197 -7.77 2.71 6.27
CA VAL A 197 -8.75 2.98 7.33
C VAL A 197 -9.19 4.42 7.29
N SER A 198 -8.28 5.39 7.12
CA SER A 198 -8.71 6.79 7.01
C SER A 198 -9.63 7.05 5.82
N ALA A 199 -9.56 6.27 4.73
CA ALA A 199 -10.48 6.40 3.60
C ALA A 199 -11.90 5.89 3.91
N ILE A 200 -12.07 5.01 4.92
CA ILE A 200 -13.35 4.35 5.22
C ILE A 200 -13.92 4.72 6.60
N ILE A 201 -13.11 5.21 7.54
CA ILE A 201 -13.49 5.35 8.96
C ILE A 201 -14.59 6.38 9.22
N GLY A 202 -14.88 7.25 8.24
CA GLY A 202 -16.05 8.13 8.28
C GLY A 202 -17.39 7.38 8.26
N LYS A 203 -17.38 6.08 7.96
CA LYS A 203 -18.56 5.20 7.92
C LYS A 203 -18.57 4.27 9.14
N GLN A 204 -19.72 4.16 9.80
CA GLN A 204 -19.86 3.37 11.03
C GLN A 204 -19.61 1.87 10.78
N GLU A 205 -19.94 1.40 9.59
CA GLU A 205 -19.81 0.01 9.14
C GLU A 205 -18.35 -0.43 9.01
N SER A 206 -17.43 0.52 8.83
CA SER A 206 -16.01 0.25 8.54
C SER A 206 -15.30 -0.51 9.65
N VAL A 207 -15.63 -0.23 10.91
CA VAL A 207 -15.07 -0.96 12.04
C VAL A 207 -15.49 -2.44 12.00
N ASN A 208 -16.76 -2.72 11.70
CA ASN A 208 -17.27 -4.08 11.64
C ASN A 208 -16.68 -4.85 10.46
N ALA A 209 -16.56 -4.20 9.30
CA ALA A 209 -15.90 -4.77 8.13
C ALA A 209 -14.44 -5.14 8.43
N LEU A 210 -13.68 -4.25 9.08
CA LEU A 210 -12.30 -4.52 9.50
C LEU A 210 -12.19 -5.67 10.50
N LYS A 211 -13.17 -5.83 11.40
CA LYS A 211 -13.24 -6.99 12.31
C LYS A 211 -13.46 -8.29 11.54
N VAL A 212 -14.40 -8.31 10.60
CA VAL A 212 -14.66 -9.48 9.74
C VAL A 212 -13.39 -9.87 8.98
N ILE A 213 -12.74 -8.90 8.34
CA ILE A 213 -11.46 -9.11 7.64
C ILE A 213 -10.40 -9.67 8.61
N GLY A 214 -10.22 -9.04 9.77
CA GLY A 214 -9.26 -9.46 10.79
C GLY A 214 -9.49 -10.87 11.33
N ASN A 215 -10.75 -11.30 11.43
CA ASN A 215 -11.13 -12.65 11.86
C ASN A 215 -10.85 -13.72 10.81
N HIS A 216 -10.82 -13.36 9.51
CA HIS A 216 -10.42 -14.28 8.45
C HIS A 216 -8.89 -14.43 8.33
N MET A 217 -8.09 -13.52 8.90
CA MET A 217 -6.64 -13.64 8.84
C MET A 217 -6.13 -14.86 9.64
N LYS A 218 -5.23 -15.64 9.04
CA LYS A 218 -4.66 -16.84 9.67
C LYS A 218 -3.69 -16.52 10.80
N LEU A 219 -3.53 -17.46 11.73
CA LEU A 219 -2.53 -17.38 12.79
C LEU A 219 -1.11 -17.27 12.20
N GLY A 220 -0.29 -16.42 12.82
CA GLY A 220 1.06 -16.10 12.37
C GLY A 220 1.12 -15.12 11.19
N ALA A 221 -0.02 -14.66 10.65
CA ALA A 221 0.00 -13.62 9.63
C ALA A 221 0.60 -12.32 10.18
N SER A 222 1.52 -11.73 9.43
CA SER A 222 2.13 -10.43 9.71
C SER A 222 1.27 -9.34 9.07
N VAL A 223 0.87 -8.34 9.83
CA VAL A 223 0.02 -7.25 9.35
C VAL A 223 0.74 -5.92 9.51
N LEU A 224 0.97 -5.20 8.42
CA LEU A 224 1.50 -3.85 8.45
C LEU A 224 0.40 -2.83 8.16
N PHE A 225 0.14 -1.98 9.14
CA PHE A 225 -0.82 -0.89 9.08
C PHE A 225 -0.08 0.45 9.03
N ILE A 226 -0.35 1.26 7.99
CA ILE A 226 0.21 2.61 7.84
C ILE A 226 -0.92 3.55 7.44
N ASP A 227 -1.24 4.53 8.29
CA ASP A 227 -2.34 5.46 8.00
C ASP A 227 -2.04 6.88 8.44
N ASN A 228 -2.96 7.82 8.23
CA ASN A 228 -2.89 9.17 8.75
C ASN A 228 -2.91 9.16 10.29
N VAL A 229 -2.21 10.12 10.89
CA VAL A 229 -2.32 10.37 12.34
C VAL A 229 -3.68 11.01 12.60
N CYS A 230 -4.60 10.27 13.19
CA CYS A 230 -5.95 10.71 13.54
C CYS A 230 -6.49 9.87 14.69
N ASP A 231 -7.09 10.50 15.70
CA ASP A 231 -7.57 9.82 16.91
C ASP A 231 -8.70 8.82 16.63
N ARG A 232 -9.57 9.10 15.65
CA ARG A 232 -10.62 8.14 15.24
C ARG A 232 -10.02 6.88 14.65
N VAL A 233 -8.94 7.01 13.87
CA VAL A 233 -8.23 5.88 13.28
C VAL A 233 -7.56 5.07 14.38
N SER A 234 -6.83 5.70 15.30
CA SER A 234 -6.12 5.00 16.37
C SER A 234 -7.08 4.24 17.30
N GLY A 235 -8.22 4.84 17.66
CA GLY A 235 -9.25 4.19 18.48
C GLY A 235 -9.86 2.95 17.81
N ALA A 236 -10.26 3.08 16.55
CA ALA A 236 -10.81 1.97 15.78
C ALA A 236 -9.80 0.83 15.61
N VAL A 237 -8.56 1.19 15.28
CA VAL A 237 -7.46 0.27 15.10
C VAL A 237 -7.14 -0.50 16.38
N LYS A 238 -7.08 0.17 17.53
CA LYS A 238 -6.89 -0.49 18.84
C LYS A 238 -8.00 -1.51 19.09
N MET A 239 -9.26 -1.13 18.90
CA MET A 239 -10.40 -2.03 19.09
C MET A 239 -10.33 -3.26 18.16
N ILE A 240 -9.93 -3.08 16.90
CA ILE A 240 -9.74 -4.21 15.96
C ILE A 240 -8.61 -5.11 16.45
N SER A 241 -7.51 -4.55 16.95
CA SER A 241 -6.39 -5.34 17.45
C SER A 241 -6.78 -6.27 18.59
N GLU A 242 -7.55 -5.77 19.56
CA GLU A 242 -8.02 -6.50 20.73
C GLU A 242 -9.01 -7.60 20.35
N GLN A 243 -9.99 -7.29 19.48
CA GLN A 243 -11.06 -8.23 19.15
C GLN A 243 -10.65 -9.31 18.14
N CYS A 244 -9.63 -9.03 17.33
CA CYS A 244 -9.15 -9.96 16.32
C CYS A 244 -7.90 -10.72 16.78
N GLY A 245 -7.50 -10.68 18.07
CA GLY A 245 -6.33 -11.44 18.54
C GLY A 245 -5.03 -11.04 17.83
N PHE A 246 -4.82 -9.75 17.62
CA PHE A 246 -3.57 -9.22 17.10
C PHE A 246 -2.63 -8.85 18.24
N SER A 247 -1.40 -9.34 18.18
CA SER A 247 -0.33 -8.90 19.08
C SER A 247 0.49 -7.83 18.38
N ASN A 248 0.71 -6.71 19.06
CA ASN A 248 1.56 -5.64 18.56
C ASN A 248 3.03 -6.09 18.58
N VAL A 249 3.69 -6.01 17.43
CA VAL A 249 5.11 -6.29 17.27
C VAL A 249 5.91 -5.05 16.87
N LEU A 250 5.26 -4.02 16.31
CA LEU A 250 5.88 -2.74 15.99
C LEU A 250 4.91 -1.58 16.26
N GLY A 251 5.35 -0.57 17.01
CA GLY A 251 4.58 0.64 17.25
C GLY A 251 3.59 0.55 18.42
N PRO A 252 2.58 1.45 18.49
CA PRO A 252 2.27 2.48 17.51
C PRO A 252 3.42 3.49 17.38
N LEU A 253 3.81 3.78 16.14
CA LEU A 253 4.77 4.84 15.82
C LEU A 253 3.98 6.00 15.20
N HIS A 254 4.26 7.22 15.64
CA HIS A 254 3.73 8.43 15.03
C HIS A 254 4.90 9.27 14.54
N GLY A 255 4.89 9.63 13.26
CA GLY A 255 6.04 10.34 12.71
C GLY A 255 5.79 10.96 11.35
N SER A 256 6.75 11.81 10.95
CA SER A 256 6.85 12.28 9.57
C SER A 256 7.84 11.41 8.82
N TYR A 257 7.40 10.78 7.74
CA TYR A 257 8.29 10.17 6.77
C TYR A 257 8.68 11.20 5.72
N LYS A 258 9.99 11.37 5.51
CA LYS A 258 10.55 12.19 4.43
C LYS A 258 11.19 11.27 3.40
N TYR A 259 10.78 11.39 2.16
CA TYR A 259 11.41 10.70 1.04
C TYR A 259 12.77 11.37 0.73
N ALA A 260 13.85 10.58 0.79
CA ALA A 260 15.23 11.08 0.83
C ALA A 260 15.72 11.77 -0.47
N ASN A 261 15.14 11.45 -1.63
CA ASN A 261 15.60 12.01 -2.90
C ASN A 261 14.78 13.26 -3.29
N THR A 262 15.19 14.42 -2.79
CA THR A 262 14.59 15.71 -3.14
C THR A 262 15.14 16.31 -4.43
N LYS A 263 16.31 15.84 -4.91
CA LYS A 263 17.00 16.38 -6.09
C LYS A 263 16.26 16.18 -7.41
N THR A 264 15.29 15.25 -7.42
CA THR A 264 14.49 14.90 -8.61
C THR A 264 13.08 15.49 -8.58
N LYS A 265 12.82 16.46 -7.70
CA LYS A 265 11.56 17.20 -7.66
C LYS A 265 11.45 18.12 -8.87
N LYS A 266 10.84 17.61 -9.94
CA LYS A 266 10.38 18.42 -11.07
C LYS A 266 8.89 18.58 -10.94
N ASP A 267 8.37 19.77 -11.17
CA ASP A 267 6.94 19.96 -11.44
C ASP A 267 6.70 19.59 -12.91
N ILE A 268 6.06 18.45 -13.15
CA ILE A 268 5.82 17.94 -14.51
C ILE A 268 4.35 18.13 -14.90
N TYR A 269 3.42 17.89 -13.98
CA TYR A 269 1.98 17.93 -14.25
C TYR A 269 1.27 19.00 -13.43
N GLY A 270 1.90 20.16 -13.22
CA GLY A 270 1.34 21.22 -12.37
C GLY A 270 1.23 20.80 -10.89
N CYS A 271 2.05 19.85 -10.48
CA CYS A 271 2.19 19.42 -9.10
C CYS A 271 3.57 18.83 -8.86
N LEU A 272 4.01 18.89 -7.60
CA LEU A 272 5.21 18.18 -7.15
C LEU A 272 4.84 16.80 -6.60
N PRO A 273 5.73 15.80 -6.75
CA PRO A 273 5.61 14.54 -6.04
C PRO A 273 5.57 14.77 -4.52
N CYS A 274 4.73 14.02 -3.81
CA CYS A 274 4.69 14.04 -2.36
C CYS A 274 6.02 13.51 -1.80
N CYS A 275 6.70 14.33 -1.00
CA CYS A 275 8.00 13.98 -0.42
C CYS A 275 8.00 13.91 1.10
N LYS A 276 6.90 14.30 1.75
CA LYS A 276 6.75 14.28 3.20
C LYS A 276 5.31 13.92 3.55
N ILE A 277 5.15 13.00 4.48
CA ILE A 277 3.83 12.58 4.96
C ILE A 277 3.87 12.25 6.44
N LYS A 278 2.83 12.65 7.17
CA LYS A 278 2.64 12.25 8.58
C LYS A 278 1.85 10.95 8.61
N VAL A 279 2.35 9.98 9.36
CA VAL A 279 1.73 8.65 9.45
C VAL A 279 1.72 8.11 10.88
N SER A 280 0.71 7.28 11.15
CA SER A 280 0.71 6.31 12.23
C SER A 280 1.04 4.94 11.66
N VAL A 281 1.94 4.21 12.30
CA VAL A 281 2.39 2.89 11.85
C VAL A 281 2.24 1.89 12.97
N ILE A 282 1.64 0.75 12.66
CA ILE A 282 1.53 -0.38 13.57
C ILE A 282 1.85 -1.66 12.79
N GLY A 283 2.72 -2.50 13.34
CA GLY A 283 2.92 -3.87 12.91
C GLY A 283 2.27 -4.81 13.90
N TRP A 284 1.43 -5.72 13.41
CA TRP A 284 0.86 -6.80 14.19
C TRP A 284 1.31 -8.16 13.70
N MET A 285 1.16 -9.13 14.58
CA MET A 285 1.11 -10.53 14.23
C MET A 285 -0.21 -11.12 14.75
N LYS A 286 -0.92 -11.87 13.91
CA LYS A 286 -2.11 -12.61 14.34
C LYS A 286 -1.69 -13.74 15.27
N THR A 287 -2.18 -13.74 16.50
CA THR A 287 -1.93 -14.78 17.50
C THR A 287 -3.22 -15.50 17.85
N ALA A 288 -3.13 -16.63 18.54
CA ALA A 288 -4.31 -17.34 19.00
C ALA A 288 -5.06 -16.43 19.99
N SER A 289 -6.28 -16.02 19.66
CA SER A 289 -7.09 -15.27 20.61
C SER A 289 -7.42 -16.19 21.79
N LEU A 290 -7.29 -15.69 23.02
CA LEU A 290 -8.11 -16.18 24.14
C LEU A 290 -9.56 -16.07 23.66
N GLN A 291 -10.26 -17.21 23.53
CA GLN A 291 -11.54 -17.32 22.84
C GLN A 291 -12.51 -16.20 23.23
N ILE A 292 -12.88 -15.35 22.27
CA ILE A 292 -14.06 -14.50 22.36
C ILE A 292 -15.24 -15.32 21.84
N ASP A 293 -16.28 -15.47 22.65
CA ASP A 293 -17.49 -16.19 22.29
C ASP A 293 -18.19 -15.52 21.10
N LEU A 294 -18.12 -16.17 19.93
CA LEU A 294 -18.73 -15.74 18.67
C LEU A 294 -20.23 -16.09 18.58
N SER A 295 -20.84 -16.61 19.65
CA SER A 295 -22.27 -16.96 19.70
C SER A 295 -23.22 -15.82 19.30
N ASN A 296 -22.79 -14.56 19.43
CA ASN A 296 -23.57 -13.37 19.05
C ASN A 296 -23.55 -13.01 17.56
N TYR A 297 -22.75 -13.66 16.71
CA TYR A 297 -22.60 -13.31 15.28
C TYR A 297 -23.50 -14.11 14.31
N ARG A 298 -24.49 -14.86 14.81
CA ARG A 298 -25.25 -15.86 14.04
C ARG A 298 -26.35 -15.35 13.08
N ASN A 299 -26.48 -14.06 12.77
CA ASN A 299 -27.61 -13.55 11.97
C ASN A 299 -27.21 -12.87 10.65
N PHE A 300 -26.40 -13.52 9.80
CA PHE A 300 -26.38 -13.22 8.36
C PHE A 300 -26.55 -14.51 7.57
N VAL A 301 -27.76 -14.71 7.05
CA VAL A 301 -28.15 -15.81 6.16
C VAL A 301 -27.48 -15.62 4.79
N PRO A 302 -26.88 -16.65 4.16
CA PRO A 302 -26.36 -16.52 2.81
C PRO A 302 -27.51 -16.52 1.79
N VAL A 303 -27.52 -15.52 0.91
CA VAL A 303 -28.31 -15.54 -0.32
C VAL A 303 -27.67 -16.53 -1.29
N ASN A 304 -28.53 -17.35 -1.90
CA ASN A 304 -28.25 -18.43 -2.83
C ASN A 304 -27.12 -18.14 -3.84
N SER A 305 -26.16 -19.06 -3.91
CA SER A 305 -25.14 -19.13 -4.95
C SER A 305 -25.75 -19.70 -6.25
N ALA A 306 -26.08 -18.81 -7.19
CA ALA A 306 -26.12 -19.19 -8.61
C ALA A 306 -24.68 -19.14 -9.13
N GLY A 307 -24.25 -20.23 -9.77
CA GLY A 307 -22.91 -20.34 -10.34
C GLY A 307 -22.70 -19.33 -11.47
N GLU A 308 -21.55 -18.68 -11.46
CA GLU A 308 -21.02 -17.99 -12.63
C GLU A 308 -19.57 -18.46 -12.83
N ASP A 309 -19.30 -18.76 -14.09
CA ASP A 309 -18.16 -19.46 -14.65
C ASP A 309 -16.81 -18.77 -14.39
N GLU A 310 -15.79 -19.60 -14.14
CA GLU A 310 -14.41 -19.17 -14.01
C GLU A 310 -13.77 -18.92 -15.38
N ASP A 311 -13.65 -17.65 -15.78
CA ASP A 311 -12.72 -17.23 -16.84
C ASP A 311 -11.28 -17.25 -16.31
N SER A 312 -10.71 -18.44 -16.26
CA SER A 312 -9.28 -18.68 -16.10
C SER A 312 -8.55 -18.33 -17.39
N TRP A 313 -7.84 -17.20 -17.39
CA TRP A 313 -6.99 -16.77 -18.50
C TRP A 313 -5.78 -17.70 -18.66
N ASN A 314 -5.87 -18.63 -19.61
CA ASN A 314 -4.71 -19.27 -20.20
C ASN A 314 -4.03 -18.29 -21.17
N THR A 315 -2.72 -18.22 -21.07
CA THR A 315 -1.81 -17.47 -21.93
C THR A 315 -1.84 -18.01 -23.36
N GLU A 316 -2.37 -17.22 -24.30
CA GLU A 316 -2.12 -17.45 -25.73
C GLU A 316 -0.67 -17.07 -26.05
N SER A 317 0.01 -18.01 -26.70
CA SER A 317 1.34 -17.89 -27.28
C SER A 317 1.24 -17.21 -28.65
N ASP A 318 1.93 -16.08 -28.81
CA ASP A 318 2.17 -15.47 -30.11
C ASP A 318 3.12 -16.38 -30.92
N SER A 319 2.62 -16.93 -32.03
CA SER A 319 3.46 -17.43 -33.13
C SER A 319 3.03 -16.74 -34.42
N ASP A 320 3.97 -15.99 -34.99
CA ASP A 320 3.91 -15.41 -36.33
C ASP A 320 3.76 -16.51 -37.40
N ASP A 321 2.93 -16.26 -38.43
CA ASP A 321 3.15 -16.75 -39.80
C ASP A 321 2.25 -16.00 -40.81
N ASP A 322 2.81 -15.80 -42.00
CA ASP A 322 2.39 -14.93 -43.11
C ASP A 322 1.16 -15.40 -43.94
N VAL A 323 0.26 -14.46 -44.32
CA VAL A 323 -0.35 -14.09 -45.65
C VAL A 323 -0.84 -15.23 -46.62
N PRO A 324 -1.92 -15.13 -47.48
CA PRO A 324 -2.68 -13.96 -47.99
C PRO A 324 -4.23 -14.02 -48.10
N THR A 325 -4.77 -12.81 -48.27
CA THR A 325 -5.97 -12.30 -48.97
C THR A 325 -6.83 -13.24 -49.83
N ASN A 326 -8.13 -13.37 -49.49
CA ASN A 326 -9.32 -13.11 -50.34
C ASN A 326 -10.56 -13.78 -49.73
N MET A 327 -11.57 -13.01 -49.30
CA MET A 327 -12.97 -13.25 -49.68
C MET A 327 -13.95 -12.20 -49.15
N ILE A 328 -15.00 -12.05 -49.95
CA ILE A 328 -15.97 -10.97 -50.04
C ILE A 328 -17.13 -11.12 -49.04
N LEU A 329 -17.67 -9.97 -48.65
CA LEU A 329 -18.94 -9.66 -47.96
C LEU A 329 -19.95 -10.80 -47.74
N LYS A 330 -20.51 -10.84 -46.53
CA LYS A 330 -21.97 -10.84 -46.32
C LYS A 330 -22.38 -10.26 -44.96
N ASN A 331 -23.42 -9.43 -45.01
CA ASN A 331 -24.04 -8.69 -43.93
C ASN A 331 -24.56 -9.57 -42.77
N SER A 332 -24.51 -9.05 -41.54
CA SER A 332 -25.73 -8.92 -40.73
C SER A 332 -25.56 -7.85 -39.63
N LYS A 333 -26.46 -6.87 -39.66
CA LYS A 333 -26.63 -5.86 -38.62
C LYS A 333 -27.53 -6.46 -37.53
N THR A 334 -26.97 -6.71 -36.35
CA THR A 334 -27.78 -6.87 -35.13
C THR A 334 -27.06 -6.18 -33.98
N ARG A 335 -27.46 -4.93 -33.74
CA ARG A 335 -26.83 -4.04 -32.75
C ARG A 335 -27.53 -4.26 -31.40
N ASN A 336 -27.14 -5.30 -30.66
CA ASN A 336 -27.55 -5.46 -29.27
C ASN A 336 -26.71 -4.53 -28.40
N LYS A 337 -27.30 -3.40 -28.02
CA LYS A 337 -26.72 -2.41 -27.12
C LYS A 337 -27.00 -2.84 -25.68
N PHE A 338 -26.25 -3.81 -25.17
CA PHE A 338 -26.20 -4.08 -23.74
C PHE A 338 -25.28 -3.03 -23.08
N LEU A 339 -25.90 -1.98 -22.54
CA LEU A 339 -25.23 -1.03 -21.66
C LEU A 339 -24.95 -1.77 -20.34
N SER A 340 -23.71 -2.16 -20.08
CA SER A 340 -23.32 -2.60 -18.73
C SER A 340 -23.39 -1.37 -17.82
N LYS A 341 -24.44 -1.29 -16.98
CA LYS A 341 -24.45 -0.37 -15.84
C LYS A 341 -23.29 -0.77 -14.93
N THR A 342 -22.21 0.00 -14.95
CA THR A 342 -21.12 -0.14 -14.00
C THR A 342 -21.66 0.19 -12.60
N ILE A 343 -21.19 -0.56 -11.61
CA ILE A 343 -21.54 -0.42 -10.18
C ILE A 343 -21.26 1.01 -9.63
N CYS A 344 -20.51 1.84 -10.36
CA CYS A 344 -20.19 3.21 -10.00
C CYS A 344 -21.37 4.22 -10.06
N ASP A 345 -22.42 3.99 -10.86
CA ASP A 345 -23.46 5.03 -11.07
C ASP A 345 -24.39 5.23 -9.86
N LYS A 346 -24.30 4.41 -8.81
CA LYS A 346 -25.18 4.50 -7.63
C LYS A 346 -24.67 5.38 -6.49
N PHE A 347 -23.52 6.04 -6.64
CA PHE A 347 -22.86 6.76 -5.52
C PHE A 347 -22.73 8.27 -5.72
N THR A 348 -23.71 8.92 -6.36
CA THR A 348 -23.84 10.38 -6.31
C THR A 348 -24.75 10.76 -5.12
N GLN A 349 -24.16 11.07 -3.97
CA GLN A 349 -24.87 11.81 -2.91
C GLN A 349 -24.38 13.26 -2.89
N THR A 350 -25.37 14.16 -2.99
CA THR A 350 -25.32 15.62 -2.95
C THR A 350 -24.68 16.15 -1.67
N ALA A 351 -23.55 16.84 -1.81
CA ALA A 351 -22.82 17.53 -0.75
C ALA A 351 -23.36 18.96 -0.52
N GLU A 352 -24.67 19.11 -0.31
CA GLU A 352 -25.30 20.39 0.03
C GLU A 352 -26.16 20.23 1.30
N SER A 353 -25.55 20.36 2.49
CA SER A 353 -26.29 20.66 3.74
C SER A 353 -25.42 20.88 5.00
N TYR A 354 -24.14 21.25 4.90
CA TYR A 354 -23.34 21.58 6.10
C TYR A 354 -22.49 22.82 5.91
N LEU A 355 -23.16 23.97 5.78
CA LEU A 355 -22.58 25.28 6.04
C LEU A 355 -23.61 26.10 6.81
N ASN A 356 -23.58 26.01 8.14
CA ASN A 356 -23.86 27.12 9.05
C ASN A 356 -23.59 26.71 10.50
N THR A 357 -23.07 27.67 11.26
CA THR A 357 -22.54 27.61 12.65
C THR A 357 -21.11 27.06 12.69
N SER A 358 -20.08 27.73 13.22
CA SER A 358 -20.00 28.74 14.28
C SER A 358 -18.78 29.66 14.11
N LYS A 359 -18.99 30.98 14.27
CA LYS A 359 -17.94 31.96 14.59
C LYS A 359 -17.84 32.08 16.12
N SER A 360 -16.68 31.80 16.69
CA SER A 360 -16.22 32.39 17.96
C SER A 360 -14.69 32.41 17.96
N GLY A 361 -14.13 33.62 17.82
CA GLY A 361 -12.70 33.84 17.75
C GLY A 361 -12.05 33.74 19.13
N ILE A 362 -10.90 33.10 19.16
CA ILE A 362 -9.84 33.33 20.15
C ILE A 362 -8.60 33.63 19.33
N ASP A 363 -8.17 34.88 19.40
CA ASP A 363 -7.03 35.43 18.67
C ASP A 363 -5.74 35.04 19.42
N HIS A 364 -5.03 34.03 18.90
CA HIS A 364 -3.65 33.73 19.29
C HIS A 364 -2.79 33.86 18.03
N ASN A 365 -2.52 35.10 17.62
CA ASN A 365 -1.47 35.41 16.66
C ASN A 365 -0.12 35.20 17.34
N LEU A 366 0.38 33.95 17.29
CA LEU A 366 1.81 33.70 17.39
C LEU A 366 2.44 34.20 16.09
N ASP A 367 3.44 35.07 16.23
CA ASP A 367 4.13 35.70 15.12
C ASP A 367 4.75 34.61 14.22
N GLU A 368 4.57 34.73 12.90
CA GLU A 368 5.11 33.76 11.94
C GLU A 368 6.64 33.62 12.06
N SER A 369 7.30 34.66 12.60
CA SER A 369 8.71 34.66 12.94
C SER A 369 9.06 33.62 14.03
N GLU A 370 8.26 33.53 15.10
CA GLU A 370 8.48 32.59 16.21
C GLU A 370 8.31 31.13 15.77
N ILE A 371 7.37 30.86 14.86
CA ILE A 371 7.16 29.52 14.29
C ILE A 371 8.35 29.12 13.41
N SER A 372 8.92 30.06 12.65
CA SER A 372 10.11 29.85 11.82
C SER A 372 11.36 29.55 12.66
N ASP A 373 11.54 30.28 13.75
CA ASP A 373 12.66 30.11 14.67
C ASP A 373 12.57 28.77 15.41
N LEU A 374 11.35 28.38 15.84
CA LEU A 374 11.13 27.08 16.47
C LEU A 374 11.43 25.92 15.51
N CYS A 375 11.04 26.07 14.23
CA CYS A 375 11.34 25.07 13.20
C CYS A 375 12.85 24.94 12.95
N SER A 376 13.58 26.06 12.89
CA SER A 376 15.03 26.09 12.72
C SER A 376 15.76 25.46 13.91
N LEU A 377 15.30 25.75 15.14
CA LEU A 377 15.83 25.15 16.36
C LEU A 377 15.63 23.63 16.36
N MET A 378 14.44 23.15 16.00
CA MET A 378 14.15 21.71 15.91
C MET A 378 15.03 21.00 14.89
N GLU A 379 15.33 21.64 13.76
CA GLU A 379 16.22 21.08 12.74
C GLU A 379 17.68 20.98 13.24
N SER A 380 18.17 22.01 13.94
CA SER A 380 19.50 21.99 14.58
C SER A 380 19.62 20.91 15.67
N VAL A 381 18.60 20.73 16.52
CA VAL A 381 18.59 19.66 17.53
C VAL A 381 18.65 18.29 16.87
N ASN A 382 17.90 18.09 15.78
CA ASN A 382 17.89 16.82 15.07
C ASN A 382 19.23 16.51 14.40
N ASN A 383 19.90 17.53 13.83
CA ASN A 383 21.25 17.39 13.28
C ASN A 383 22.27 17.01 14.36
N LEU A 384 22.17 17.60 15.57
CA LEU A 384 23.04 17.27 16.69
C LEU A 384 22.87 15.80 17.15
N LEU A 385 21.63 15.31 17.21
CA LEU A 385 21.35 13.92 17.59
C LEU A 385 22.00 12.92 16.62
N VAL A 386 21.95 13.19 15.31
CA VAL A 386 22.61 12.36 14.28
C VAL A 386 24.13 12.34 14.48
N VAL A 387 24.75 13.48 14.80
CA VAL A 387 26.19 13.55 15.11
C VAL A 387 26.54 12.73 16.35
N MET A 388 25.70 12.80 17.40
CA MET A 388 25.91 12.03 18.63
C MET A 388 25.79 10.52 18.42
N GLU A 389 24.86 10.07 17.57
CA GLU A 389 24.75 8.65 17.19
C GLU A 389 25.99 8.18 16.43
N ASN A 390 26.44 8.94 15.45
CA ASN A 390 27.67 8.64 14.70
C ASN A 390 28.90 8.56 15.62
N PHE A 391 28.98 9.41 16.64
CA PHE A 391 30.06 9.38 17.62
C PHE A 391 30.03 8.14 18.50
N LYS A 392 28.85 7.64 18.90
CA LYS A 392 28.71 6.38 19.65
C LYS A 392 29.16 5.18 18.82
N THR A 393 28.81 5.15 17.53
CA THR A 393 29.26 4.11 16.59
C THR A 393 30.77 4.15 16.41
N TYR A 394 31.35 5.34 16.27
CA TYR A 394 32.81 5.54 16.18
C TYR A 394 33.56 5.09 17.44
N LYS A 395 33.01 5.34 18.64
CA LYS A 395 33.63 4.90 19.90
C LYS A 395 33.59 3.38 20.08
N SER A 396 32.57 2.72 19.54
CA SER A 396 32.39 1.27 19.63
C SER A 396 33.36 0.52 18.71
N SER A 397 33.70 1.08 17.54
CA SER A 397 34.66 0.45 16.62
C SER A 397 36.11 0.46 17.11
N ARG A 398 36.49 1.39 18.01
CA ARG A 398 37.85 1.44 18.57
C ARG A 398 38.13 0.45 19.71
N LYS A 399 37.10 -0.18 20.31
CA LYS A 399 37.31 -1.14 21.41
C LYS A 399 37.70 -2.55 20.95
N CYS A 400 37.74 -2.83 19.65
CA CYS A 400 37.98 -4.18 19.13
C CYS A 400 39.45 -4.51 18.81
N CYS A 401 40.40 -3.58 18.98
CA CYS A 401 41.79 -3.77 18.52
C CYS A 401 42.85 -3.87 19.62
N SER A 402 42.50 -4.13 20.89
CA SER A 402 43.49 -4.11 22.00
C SER A 402 43.57 -5.41 22.81
N SER A 403 43.40 -6.58 22.20
CA SER A 403 43.62 -7.86 22.89
C SER A 403 44.22 -8.94 21.97
N HIS A 404 45.44 -8.71 21.50
CA HIS A 404 46.36 -9.79 21.12
C HIS A 404 47.65 -9.59 21.90
N SER A 405 47.65 -10.12 23.12
CA SER A 405 48.86 -10.38 23.91
C SER A 405 49.61 -11.54 23.25
N CYS A 406 50.81 -11.24 22.74
CA CYS A 406 51.81 -12.24 22.44
C CYS A 406 52.23 -12.93 23.75
N GLU A 407 51.90 -14.21 23.90
CA GLU A 407 52.56 -15.10 24.85
C GLU A 407 53.35 -16.16 24.08
N SER A 408 54.66 -15.92 24.04
CA SER A 408 55.76 -16.87 24.30
C SER A 408 55.60 -18.31 23.84
N HIS A 409 56.52 -18.82 23.02
CA HIS A 409 57.09 -20.16 23.16
C HIS A 409 58.61 -20.13 22.90
N CYS A 410 59.38 -20.38 23.96
CA CYS A 410 60.78 -20.82 23.96
C CYS A 410 60.83 -22.34 24.17
N HIS A 411 61.96 -22.95 23.76
CA HIS A 411 62.41 -24.35 23.90
C HIS A 411 61.84 -25.32 22.85
N VAL A 412 62.63 -26.15 22.15
CA VAL A 412 64.01 -26.66 22.28
C VAL A 412 64.69 -26.67 20.92
#